data_AF-A0A972RJV2-F1
#
_entry.id   AF-A0A972RJV2-F1
#
_cell.length_a   1.000
_cell.length_b   1.000
_cell.length_c   1.000
_cell.angle_alpha   90.00
_cell.angle_beta   90.00
_cell.angle_gamma   90.00
#
_symmetry.space_group_name_H-M   'P 1'
#
loop_
_entity.id
_entity.type
_entity.pdbx_description
1 polymer ?
#
loop_
_entity_poly.entity_id
_entity_poly.type
_entity_poly.pdbx_seq_one_letter_code
_entity_poly.pdbx_strand_id
1 'polypeptide(L)'
;MQIDIPQSEQVLLARQATAAGFDNVERYVTEHVRALVYQPTADEIAENLARLERADASIDAGHGIDIECAFQSIAAKHGFNLPQ
;
A
#
# COMPACT_ATOMS: atom_id res chain seq x y z
N MET A 1 -11.23 1.53 -24.32
CA MET A 1 -12.42 0.78 -23.83
C MET A 1 -13.33 1.81 -23.18
N GLN A 2 -14.60 1.89 -23.58
CA GLN A 2 -15.56 2.81 -22.97
C GLN A 2 -16.48 1.99 -22.07
N ILE A 3 -16.55 2.33 -20.79
CA ILE A 3 -17.39 1.64 -19.81
C ILE A 3 -18.54 2.58 -19.46
N ASP A 4 -19.76 2.20 -19.83
CA ASP A 4 -20.94 2.97 -19.48
C ASP A 4 -21.37 2.62 -18.06
N ILE A 5 -21.19 3.57 -17.15
CA ILE A 5 -21.59 3.47 -15.74
C ILE A 5 -22.59 4.57 -15.39
N PRO A 6 -23.59 4.28 -14.52
CA PRO A 6 -24.55 5.27 -14.04
C PRO A 6 -23.86 6.48 -13.41
N GLN A 7 -24.48 7.66 -13.54
CA GLN A 7 -23.91 8.91 -13.01
C GLN A 7 -23.68 8.86 -11.49
N SER A 8 -24.54 8.16 -10.75
CA SER A 8 -24.37 7.92 -9.31
C SER A 8 -23.09 7.14 -9.00
N GLU A 9 -22.72 6.19 -9.84
CA GLU A 9 -21.52 5.37 -9.68
C GLU A 9 -20.26 6.13 -10.12
N GLN A 10 -20.36 7.00 -11.14
CA GLN A 10 -19.27 7.91 -11.52
C GLN A 10 -18.86 8.83 -10.37
N VAL A 11 -19.84 9.39 -9.65
CA VAL A 11 -19.57 10.23 -8.46
C VAL A 11 -18.93 9.43 -7.34
N LEU A 12 -19.36 8.18 -7.13
CA LEU A 12 -18.76 7.31 -6.13
C LEU A 12 -17.30 6.96 -6.47
N LEU A 13 -17.03 6.61 -7.73
CA LEU A 13 -15.70 6.30 -8.23
C LEU A 13 -14.75 7.50 -8.13
N ALA A 14 -15.24 8.71 -8.44
CA ALA A 14 -14.47 9.94 -8.26
C ALA A 14 -14.05 10.14 -6.80
N ARG A 15 -14.98 9.92 -5.86
CA ARG A 15 -14.67 10.00 -4.42
C ARG A 15 -13.67 8.94 -3.98
N GLN A 16 -13.82 7.71 -4.46
CA GLN A 16 -12.89 6.62 -4.14
C GLN A 16 -11.48 6.89 -4.68
N ALA A 17 -11.37 7.37 -5.91
CA ALA A 17 -10.08 7.75 -6.50
C ALA A 17 -9.39 8.83 -5.67
N THR A 18 -10.09 9.91 -5.31
CA THR A 18 -9.53 10.98 -4.46
C THR A 18 -9.13 10.46 -3.07
N ALA A 19 -9.97 9.64 -2.44
CA ALA A 19 -9.66 9.06 -1.12
C ALA A 19 -8.43 8.14 -1.15
N ALA A 20 -8.22 7.44 -2.26
CA ALA A 20 -7.03 6.63 -2.51
C ALA A 20 -5.80 7.45 -2.96
N GLY A 21 -5.92 8.78 -3.04
CA GLY A 21 -4.83 9.68 -3.45
C GLY A 21 -4.60 9.79 -4.96
N PHE A 22 -5.56 9.33 -5.77
CA PHE A 22 -5.52 9.46 -7.22
C PHE A 22 -6.18 10.76 -7.67
N ASP A 23 -5.53 11.43 -8.61
CA ASP A 23 -6.00 12.63 -9.31
C ASP A 23 -6.94 12.31 -10.49
N ASN A 24 -6.90 11.05 -10.96
CA ASN A 24 -7.65 10.58 -12.11
C ASN A 24 -8.35 9.25 -11.82
N VAL A 25 -9.67 9.20 -12.06
CA VAL A 25 -10.49 7.98 -11.95
C VAL A 25 -10.01 6.89 -12.91
N GLU A 26 -9.61 7.23 -14.12
CA GLU A 26 -9.11 6.25 -15.09
C GLU A 26 -7.83 5.56 -14.60
N ARG A 27 -6.91 6.34 -14.01
CA ARG A 27 -5.69 5.79 -13.41
C ARG A 27 -6.00 4.90 -12.21
N TYR A 28 -6.91 5.34 -11.34
CA TYR A 28 -7.38 4.55 -10.21
C TYR A 28 -7.98 3.20 -10.67
N VAL A 29 -8.91 3.23 -11.63
CA VAL A 29 -9.55 2.02 -12.16
C VAL A 29 -8.53 1.12 -12.86
N THR A 30 -7.59 1.69 -13.63
CA THR A 30 -6.55 0.91 -14.31
C THR A 30 -5.67 0.15 -13.33
N GLU A 31 -5.17 0.83 -12.28
CA GLU A 31 -4.38 0.18 -11.24
C GLU A 31 -5.19 -0.83 -10.44
N HIS A 32 -6.47 -0.54 -10.17
CA HIS A 32 -7.36 -1.47 -9.48
C HIS A 32 -7.60 -2.75 -10.30
N VAL A 33 -7.91 -2.62 -11.60
CA VAL A 33 -8.04 -3.76 -12.51
C VAL A 33 -6.73 -4.53 -12.61
N ARG A 34 -5.59 -3.82 -12.72
CA ARG A 34 -4.27 -4.43 -12.74
C ARG A 34 -4.00 -5.26 -11.49
N ALA A 35 -4.36 -4.74 -10.32
CA ALA A 35 -4.23 -5.47 -9.05
C ALA A 35 -5.16 -6.70 -9.00
N LEU A 36 -6.39 -6.60 -9.53
CA LEU A 36 -7.33 -7.74 -9.56
C LEU A 36 -6.85 -8.89 -10.44
N VAL A 37 -6.13 -8.58 -11.52
CA VAL A 37 -5.58 -9.61 -12.44
C VAL A 37 -4.12 -9.98 -12.13
N TYR A 38 -3.50 -9.29 -11.17
CA TYR A 38 -2.12 -9.57 -10.80
C TYR A 38 -2.04 -10.94 -10.15
N GLN A 39 -1.28 -11.83 -10.79
CA GLN A 39 -0.91 -13.12 -10.25
C GLN A 39 0.59 -13.07 -9.96
N PRO A 40 1.01 -13.09 -8.68
CA PRO A 40 2.43 -13.09 -8.35
C PRO A 40 3.07 -14.36 -8.90
N THR A 41 4.26 -14.19 -9.46
CA THR A 41 5.11 -15.29 -9.94
C THR A 41 5.66 -16.10 -8.76
N ALA A 42 6.09 -17.34 -9.03
CA ALA A 42 6.74 -18.17 -8.02
C ALA A 42 7.98 -17.49 -7.41
N ASP A 43 8.72 -16.73 -8.22
CA ASP A 43 9.92 -16.00 -7.79
C ASP A 43 9.55 -14.83 -6.86
N GLU A 44 8.52 -14.04 -7.19
CA GLU A 44 8.02 -12.96 -6.32
C GLU A 44 7.48 -13.50 -4.99
N ILE A 45 6.84 -14.67 -5.00
CA ILE A 45 6.38 -15.34 -3.78
C ILE A 45 7.60 -15.78 -2.95
N ALA A 46 8.58 -16.44 -3.56
CA ALA A 46 9.77 -16.92 -2.87
C ALA A 46 10.59 -15.77 -2.29
N GLU A 47 10.75 -14.66 -3.01
CA GLU A 47 11.43 -13.46 -2.52
C GLU A 47 10.70 -12.87 -1.30
N ASN A 48 9.36 -12.75 -1.37
CA ASN A 48 8.58 -12.22 -0.26
C ASN A 48 8.63 -13.14 0.97
N LEU A 49 8.57 -14.46 0.78
CA LEU A 49 8.76 -15.42 1.88
C LEU A 49 10.14 -15.26 2.52
N ALA A 50 11.20 -15.20 1.72
CA ALA A 50 12.56 -15.00 2.23
C ALA A 50 12.75 -13.64 2.94
N ARG A 51 11.95 -12.61 2.58
CA ARG A 51 11.92 -11.33 3.29
C ARG A 51 11.22 -11.46 4.65
N LEU A 52 10.11 -12.20 4.71
CA LEU A 52 9.38 -12.46 5.95
C LEU A 52 10.22 -13.30 6.92
N GLU A 53 10.84 -14.38 6.45
CA GLU A 53 11.72 -15.23 7.27
C GLU A 53 12.88 -14.42 7.87
N ARG A 54 13.47 -13.50 7.09
CA ARG A 54 14.51 -12.58 7.61
C ARG A 54 13.96 -11.60 8.63
N ALA A 55 12.75 -11.10 8.44
CA ALA A 55 12.10 -10.20 9.39
C ALA A 55 11.81 -10.93 10.72
N ASP A 56 11.27 -12.15 10.65
CA ASP A 56 11.00 -12.99 11.82
C ASP A 56 12.29 -13.32 12.59
N ALA A 57 13.35 -13.76 11.89
CA ALA A 57 14.64 -14.02 12.51
C ALA A 57 15.24 -12.75 13.17
N SER A 58 15.02 -11.58 12.57
CA SER A 58 15.45 -10.30 13.13
C SER A 58 14.68 -9.95 14.41
N ILE A 59 13.38 -10.24 14.45
CA ILE A 59 12.55 -10.03 15.63
C ILE A 59 12.98 -10.99 16.75
N ASP A 60 13.18 -12.27 16.44
CA ASP A 60 13.63 -13.29 17.39
C ASP A 60 15.03 -12.99 17.95
N ALA A 61 15.90 -12.38 17.14
CA ALA A 61 17.22 -11.88 17.57
C ALA A 61 17.15 -10.62 18.46
N GLY A 62 15.94 -10.10 18.73
CA GLY A 62 15.73 -8.92 19.56
C GLY A 62 15.92 -7.58 18.83
N HIS A 63 15.96 -7.58 17.49
CA HIS A 63 16.03 -6.36 16.68
C HIS A 63 14.65 -5.81 16.29
N GLY A 64 13.57 -6.32 16.89
CA GLY A 64 12.25 -5.71 16.78
C GLY A 64 12.27 -4.29 17.36
N ILE A 65 11.73 -3.33 16.62
CA ILE A 65 11.58 -1.96 17.11
C ILE A 65 10.20 -1.80 17.75
N ASP A 66 10.14 -1.10 18.87
CA ASP A 66 8.88 -0.70 19.48
C ASP A 66 8.07 0.17 18.51
N ILE A 67 6.75 0.05 18.53
CA ILE A 67 5.84 0.75 17.63
C ILE A 67 5.98 2.26 17.77
N GLU A 68 6.12 2.79 18.98
CA GLU A 68 6.32 4.23 19.22
C GLU A 68 7.65 4.70 18.63
N CYS A 69 8.72 3.91 18.81
CA CYS A 69 10.02 4.18 18.21
C CYS A 69 9.99 4.09 16.68
N ALA A 70 9.22 3.17 16.11
CA ALA A 70 9.02 3.05 14.67
C ALA A 70 8.30 4.29 14.11
N PHE A 71 7.23 4.73 14.76
CA PHE A 71 6.50 5.94 14.39
C PHE A 71 7.38 7.19 14.46
N GLN A 72 8.17 7.35 15.52
CA GLN A 72 9.12 8.46 15.64
C GLN A 72 10.18 8.42 14.54
N SER A 73 10.73 7.25 14.24
CA SER A 73 11.73 7.07 13.18
C SER A 73 11.18 7.41 11.79
N ILE A 74 9.94 6.99 11.50
CA ILE A 74 9.24 7.31 10.25
C ILE A 74 8.96 8.81 10.18
N ALA A 75 8.41 9.40 11.25
CA ALA A 75 8.13 10.83 11.31
C ALA A 75 9.40 11.65 11.06
N ALA A 76 10.50 11.33 11.75
CA ALA A 76 11.80 11.99 11.58
C ALA A 76 12.32 11.86 10.14
N LYS A 77 12.22 10.67 9.54
CA LYS A 77 12.61 10.44 8.12
C LYS A 77 11.81 11.30 7.14
N HIS A 78 10.57 11.63 7.48
CA HIS A 78 9.68 12.47 6.68
C HIS A 78 9.65 13.94 7.12
N GLY A 79 10.50 14.35 8.07
CA GLY A 79 10.63 15.74 8.51
C GLY A 79 9.55 16.20 9.50
N PHE A 80 8.83 15.27 10.12
CA PHE A 80 7.82 15.55 11.14
C PHE A 80 8.35 15.18 12.53
N ASN A 81 8.03 15.99 13.53
CA ASN A 81 8.22 15.63 14.94
C ASN A 81 6.86 15.28 15.53
N LEU A 82 6.69 14.03 15.97
CA LEU A 82 5.51 13.62 16.72
C LEU A 82 5.63 14.13 18.17
N PRO A 83 4.55 14.67 18.77
CA PRO A 83 4.56 15.01 20.19
C PRO A 83 4.78 13.75 21.04
N GLN A 84 5.59 13.89 22.09
CA GLN A 84 5.83 12.84 23.09
C GLN A 84 4.58 12.59 23.95
#